data_AF-A0A954LT65-F1
#
_entry.id   AF-A0A954LT65-F1
#
_cell.length_a   1.000
_cell.length_b   1.000
_cell.length_c   1.000
_cell.angle_alpha   90.00
_cell.angle_beta   90.00
_cell.angle_gamma   90.00
#
_symmetry.space_group_name_H-M   'P 1'
#
loop_
_entity.id
_entity.type
_entity.pdbx_description
1 polymer ?
#
loop_
_entity_poly.entity_id
_entity_poly.type
_entity_poly.pdbx_seq_one_letter_code
_entity_poly.pdbx_strand_id
1 'polypeptide(L)'
;MRRFLKNYALRHQHRGNQVLHVAGLPVTFVLPVIFLVEHQPSWAGACFIVGYVLQFAGHAIEGNDAGEVILVKRMLGMPYIDIVDRPNRSSEEG
;
A
#
# COMPACT_ATOMS: atom_id res chain seq x y z
N MET A 1 0.64 2.48 -20.18
CA MET A 1 1.18 1.44 -19.27
C MET A 1 2.53 1.78 -18.67
N ARG A 2 3.58 2.09 -19.44
CA ARG A 2 4.94 2.34 -18.90
C ARG A 2 5.03 3.42 -17.81
N ARG A 3 4.24 4.50 -17.91
CA ARG A 3 4.23 5.60 -16.92
C ARG A 3 3.62 5.21 -15.57
N PHE A 4 2.61 4.34 -15.58
CA PHE A 4 1.94 3.85 -14.38
C PHE A 4 2.87 2.91 -13.60
N LEU A 5 3.54 2.00 -14.30
CA LEU A 5 4.55 1.11 -13.73
C LEU A 5 5.76 1.89 -13.19
N LYS A 6 6.21 2.94 -13.90
CA LYS A 6 7.31 3.80 -13.44
C LYS A 6 6.94 4.55 -12.16
N ASN A 7 5.75 5.14 -12.11
CA ASN A 7 5.26 5.81 -10.89
C ASN A 7 5.02 4.81 -9.74
N TYR A 8 4.52 3.61 -10.04
CA TYR A 8 4.33 2.57 -9.04
C TYR A 8 5.67 2.12 -8.44
N ALA A 9 6.68 1.89 -9.28
CA ALA A 9 8.03 1.54 -8.85
C ALA A 9 8.73 2.67 -8.05
N LEU A 10 8.48 3.93 -8.40
CA LEU A 10 9.02 5.08 -7.67
C LEU A 10 8.39 5.26 -6.28
N ARG A 11 7.13 4.84 -6.10
CA ARG A 11 6.39 4.93 -4.82
C ARG A 11 6.58 3.73 -3.89
N HIS A 12 7.12 2.62 -4.42
CA HIS A 12 7.37 1.40 -3.64
C HIS A 12 8.85 1.03 -3.80
N GLN A 13 9.75 1.82 -3.23
CA GLN A 13 11.18 1.57 -3.25
C GLN A 13 11.57 0.53 -2.18
N HIS A 14 10.80 0.42 -1.10
CA HIS A 14 11.07 -0.52 -0.03
C HIS A 14 10.51 -1.91 -0.35
N ARG A 15 11.40 -2.92 -0.38
CA ARG A 15 11.02 -4.33 -0.58
C ARG A 15 9.97 -4.80 0.43
N GLY A 16 10.00 -4.27 1.66
CA GLY A 16 8.99 -4.57 2.69
C GLY A 16 7.58 -4.09 2.34
N ASN A 17 7.45 -2.90 1.75
CA ASN A 17 6.16 -2.38 1.30
C ASN A 17 5.61 -3.20 0.13
N GLN A 18 6.47 -3.55 -0.82
CA GLN A 18 6.12 -4.41 -1.95
C GLN A 18 5.62 -5.80 -1.49
N VAL A 19 6.32 -6.45 -0.55
CA VAL A 19 5.92 -7.76 -0.02
C VAL A 19 4.58 -7.67 0.71
N LEU A 20 4.41 -6.64 1.54
CA LEU A 20 3.16 -6.44 2.27
C LEU A 20 1.98 -6.13 1.34
N HIS A 21 2.19 -5.42 0.23
CA HIS A 21 1.16 -5.21 -0.80
C HIS A 21 0.84 -6.48 -1.58
N VAL A 22 1.86 -7.23 -2.00
CA VAL A 22 1.67 -8.50 -2.73
C VAL A 22 0.90 -9.51 -1.89
N ALA A 23 1.11 -9.55 -0.57
CA ALA A 23 0.34 -10.38 0.34
C ALA A 23 -1.03 -9.76 0.69
N GLY A 24 -1.07 -8.46 0.93
CA GLY A 24 -2.26 -7.74 1.39
C GLY A 24 -3.37 -7.68 0.33
N LEU A 25 -3.03 -7.52 -0.95
CA LEU A 25 -4.03 -7.43 -2.03
C LEU A 25 -4.88 -8.71 -2.18
N PRO A 26 -4.32 -9.92 -2.26
CA PRO A 26 -5.09 -11.16 -2.22
C PRO A 26 -5.93 -11.30 -0.95
N VAL A 27 -5.38 -10.92 0.21
CA VAL A 27 -6.09 -11.01 1.50
C VAL A 27 -7.27 -10.04 1.57
N THR A 28 -7.17 -8.86 0.95
CA THR A 28 -8.26 -7.86 0.92
C THR A 28 -9.31 -8.14 -0.16
N PHE A 29 -8.94 -8.64 -1.34
CA PHE A 29 -9.86 -8.71 -2.48
C PHE A 29 -10.23 -10.13 -2.91
N VAL A 30 -9.38 -11.14 -2.68
CA VAL A 30 -9.64 -12.52 -3.11
C VAL A 30 -10.27 -13.33 -1.99
N LEU A 31 -9.65 -13.35 -0.81
CA LEU A 31 -10.17 -14.12 0.33
C LEU A 31 -11.58 -13.72 0.76
N PRO A 32 -11.95 -12.42 0.84
CA PRO A 32 -13.29 -12.05 1.27
C PRO A 32 -14.37 -12.49 0.28
N VAL A 33 -14.07 -12.50 -1.02
CA VAL A 33 -14.99 -13.02 -2.04
C VAL A 33 -15.20 -14.51 -1.86
N ILE A 34 -14.13 -15.29 -1.64
CA ILE A 34 -14.21 -16.72 -1.37
C ILE A 34 -15.06 -16.98 -0.12
N PHE A 35 -14.76 -16.31 0.99
CA PHE A 35 -15.50 -16.50 2.23
C PHE A 35 -16.97 -16.05 2.15
N LEU A 36 -17.29 -15.02 1.36
CA LEU A 36 -18.68 -14.63 1.12
C LEU A 36 -19.45 -15.69 0.32
N VAL A 37 -18.81 -16.30 -0.69
CA VAL A 37 -19.39 -17.41 -1.46
C VAL A 37 -19.59 -18.66 -0.58
N GLU A 38 -18.70 -18.88 0.39
CA GLU A 38 -18.84 -19.95 1.39
C GLU A 38 -19.78 -19.61 2.56
N HIS A 39 -20.50 -18.48 2.50
CA HIS A 39 -21.40 -18.02 3.57
C HIS A 39 -20.71 -17.78 4.92
N GLN A 40 -19.46 -17.35 4.91
CA GLN A 40 -18.65 -17.02 6.09
C GLN A 40 -18.34 -15.50 6.17
N PRO A 41 -19.35 -14.64 6.42
CA PRO A 41 -19.18 -13.18 6.37
C PRO A 41 -18.22 -12.64 7.44
N SER A 42 -18.11 -13.30 8.60
CA SER A 42 -17.17 -12.92 9.66
C SER A 42 -15.71 -13.06 9.20
N TRP A 43 -15.38 -14.16 8.52
CA TRP A 43 -14.05 -14.38 7.96
C TRP A 43 -13.76 -13.45 6.79
N ALA A 44 -14.77 -13.18 5.95
CA ALA A 44 -14.64 -12.19 4.89
C ALA A 44 -14.30 -10.80 5.43
N GLY A 45 -15.01 -10.34 6.47
CA GLY A 45 -14.73 -9.08 7.15
C GLY A 45 -13.35 -9.06 7.80
N ALA A 46 -12.95 -10.14 8.47
CA ALA A 46 -11.64 -10.25 9.10
C ALA A 46 -10.51 -10.16 8.06
N CYS A 47 -10.60 -10.90 6.95
CA CYS A 47 -9.62 -10.85 5.87
C CYS A 47 -9.54 -9.46 5.23
N PHE A 48 -10.69 -8.81 5.01
CA PHE A 48 -10.71 -7.45 4.47
C PHE A 48 -9.93 -6.47 5.36
N ILE A 49 -10.20 -6.48 6.67
CA ILE A 49 -9.52 -5.61 7.65
C ILE A 49 -8.03 -5.95 7.72
N VAL A 50 -7.68 -7.23 7.88
CA VAL A 50 -6.29 -7.67 8.02
C VAL A 50 -5.48 -7.32 6.77
N GLY A 51 -6.02 -7.57 5.58
CA GLY A 51 -5.34 -7.23 4.33
C GLY A 51 -5.12 -5.73 4.19
N TYR A 52 -6.08 -4.91 4.65
CA TYR A 52 -5.91 -3.46 4.69
C TYR A 52 -4.81 -3.04 5.65
N VAL A 53 -4.76 -3.60 6.86
CA VAL A 53 -3.71 -3.32 7.84
C VAL A 53 -2.33 -3.66 7.27
N LEU A 54 -2.18 -4.78 6.55
CA LEU A 54 -0.91 -5.14 5.91
C LEU A 54 -0.49 -4.11 4.86
N GLN A 55 -1.41 -3.66 4.01
CA GLN A 55 -1.13 -2.64 2.99
C GLN A 55 -0.75 -1.29 3.62
N PHE A 56 -1.47 -0.86 4.67
CA PHE A 56 -1.16 0.37 5.41
C PHE A 56 0.16 0.27 6.19
N ALA A 57 0.48 -0.89 6.76
CA ALA A 57 1.76 -1.12 7.42
C ALA A 57 2.93 -1.02 6.42
N GLY A 58 2.74 -1.50 5.18
CA GLY A 58 3.71 -1.33 4.10
C GLY A 58 3.99 0.14 3.81
N HIS A 59 2.94 0.94 3.69
CA HIS A 59 3.04 2.39 3.50
C HIS A 59 3.68 3.11 4.69
N ALA A 60 3.34 2.71 5.92
CA ALA A 60 3.96 3.26 7.13
C ALA A 60 5.47 2.95 7.22
N ILE A 61 5.90 1.76 6.77
CA ILE A 61 7.32 1.38 6.69
C ILE A 61 8.04 2.20 5.61
N GLU A 62 7.39 2.44 4.46
CA GLU A 62 7.94 3.29 3.40
C GLU A 62 7.96 4.78 3.80
N GLY A 63 7.05 5.20 4.68
CA GLY A 63 6.85 6.59 5.10
C GLY A 63 6.01 7.41 4.11
N ASN A 64 5.31 6.78 3.17
CA ASN A 64 4.40 7.46 2.25
C ASN A 64 2.93 7.21 2.62
N ASP A 65 2.06 8.09 2.13
CA ASP A 65 0.63 7.91 2.27
C ASP A 65 0.12 6.84 1.30
N ALA A 66 -0.81 6.00 1.76
CA ALA A 66 -1.52 5.08 0.89
C ALA A 66 -2.27 5.85 -0.20
N GLY A 67 -2.40 5.26 -1.40
CA GLY A 67 -3.03 5.95 -2.54
C GLY A 67 -4.45 6.47 -2.26
N GLU A 68 -5.21 5.74 -1.44
CA GLU A 68 -6.55 6.13 -0.97
C GLU A 68 -6.51 7.33 -0.03
N VAL A 69 -5.55 7.36 0.91
CA VAL A 69 -5.32 8.50 1.79
C VAL A 69 -4.88 9.71 0.99
N ILE A 70 -4.02 9.53 -0.01
CA ILE A 70 -3.63 10.59 -0.94
C ILE A 70 -4.86 11.15 -1.67
N LEU A 71 -5.75 10.27 -2.16
CA LEU A 71 -6.97 10.70 -2.84
C LEU A 71 -7.86 11.53 -1.91
N VAL A 72 -8.09 11.06 -0.68
CA VAL A 72 -8.89 11.77 0.34
C VAL A 72 -8.23 13.09 0.73
N LYS A 73 -6.93 13.09 1.05
CA LYS A 73 -6.17 14.31 1.37
C LYS A 73 -6.20 15.31 0.23
N ARG A 74 -6.08 14.84 -1.02
CA ARG A 74 -6.16 15.67 -2.22
C ARG A 74 -7.55 16.29 -2.39
N MET A 75 -8.62 15.54 -2.11
CA MET A 75 -9.98 16.08 -2.12
C MET A 75 -10.20 17.13 -1.02
N LEU A 76 -9.52 16.99 0.12
CA LEU A 76 -9.58 17.91 1.26
C LEU A 76 -8.55 19.05 1.20
N GLY A 77 -7.72 19.13 0.16
CA GLY A 77 -6.66 20.13 0.04
C GLY A 77 -5.54 20.00 1.08
N MET A 78 -5.41 18.84 1.73
CA MET A 78 -4.41 18.59 2.78
C MET A 78 -3.05 18.16 2.18
N PRO A 79 -1.93 18.50 2.84
CA PRO A 79 -0.62 18.01 2.43
C PRO A 79 -0.55 16.48 2.53
N TYR A 80 0.02 15.85 1.51
CA TYR A 80 0.21 14.40 1.41
C TYR A 80 1.61 14.06 0.90
N ILE A 81 2.11 12.88 1.27
CA ILE A 81 3.42 12.36 0.85
C ILE A 81 3.19 11.23 -0.14
N ASP A 82 3.52 11.44 -1.42
CA ASP A 82 3.35 10.41 -2.45
C ASP A 82 4.61 9.55 -2.66
N ILE A 83 5.79 10.17 -2.57
CA ILE A 83 7.11 9.57 -2.73
C ILE A 83 7.97 10.12 -1.60
N VAL A 84 8.56 9.24 -0.80
CA VAL A 84 9.61 9.64 0.13
C VAL A 84 10.91 9.73 -0.68
N ASP A 85 11.42 10.94 -0.87
CA ASP A 85 12.71 11.16 -1.51
C ASP A 85 13.79 10.75 -0.51
N ARG A 86 14.28 9.50 -0.62
CA ARG A 86 15.35 9.04 0.25
C ARG A 86 16.64 9.67 -0.26
N PRO A 87 17.34 10.52 0.54
CA PRO A 87 18.62 11.03 0.12
C PRO A 87 19.52 9.83 -0.16
N ASN A 88 20.08 9.80 -1.36
CA ASN A 88 21.02 8.79 -1.79
C ASN A 88 22.19 8.82 -0.81
N ARG A 89 22.32 7.80 0.07
CA ARG A 89 23.45 7.63 1.00
C ARG A 89 24.73 7.23 0.22
N SER A 90 25.10 7.98 -0.81
CA SER A 90 26.31 7.74 -1.59
C SER A 90 27.13 9.00 -1.87
N SER A 91 26.87 10.10 -1.15
CA SER A 91 27.60 11.37 -1.36
C SER A 91 28.28 11.95 -0.12
N GLU A 92 28.37 11.21 1.00
CA GLU A 92 29.06 11.68 2.22
C GLU A 92 30.28 10.81 2.62
N GLU A 93 30.80 10.00 1.70
CA GLU A 93 32.12 9.35 1.85
C GLU A 93 32.90 9.57 0.54
N GLY A 94 33.76 10.59 0.52
CA GLY A 94 34.64 10.95 -0.61
C GLY A 94 35.32 12.29 -0.43
#